data_AF-A0A5E4PSR9-F1
#
_entry.id   AF-A0A5E4PSR9-F1
#
_cell.length_a   1.000
_cell.length_b   1.000
_cell.length_c   1.000
_cell.angle_alpha   90.00
_cell.angle_beta   90.00
_cell.angle_gamma   90.00
#
_symmetry.space_group_name_H-M   'P 1'
#
loop_
_entity.id
_entity.type
_entity.pdbx_description
1 polymer ?
#
loop_
_entity_poly.entity_id
_entity_poly.type
_entity_poly.pdbx_seq_one_letter_code
_entity_poly.pdbx_strand_id
1 'polypeptide(L)'
;MFDKAQVSTNIRMKIALVLLLAAAVSAAPNTPQTHEVLELDYESFARDTPESRNFLINVLINQLFNFIRNVIANGSPIFGIPPLDPLKLGQIHLVVPAGLINLDLKLQDAAVSGIGGFLVHRSNLDLSKLSFDIEISVPYLNVTAGCPRNH
;
A
#
# COMPACT_ATOMS: atom_id res chain seq x y z
N MET A 1 -29.33 -24.33 -11.12
CA MET A 1 -29.80 -23.03 -11.63
C MET A 1 -28.96 -21.96 -10.95
N PHE A 2 -27.85 -21.54 -11.58
CA PHE A 2 -26.90 -20.62 -10.94
C PHE A 2 -27.42 -19.20 -11.03
N ASP A 3 -27.50 -18.57 -9.87
CA ASP A 3 -28.07 -17.24 -9.64
C ASP A 3 -27.30 -16.17 -10.45
N LYS A 4 -27.98 -15.59 -11.45
CA LYS A 4 -27.42 -14.57 -12.36
C LYS A 4 -26.96 -13.30 -11.63
N ALA A 5 -27.49 -13.02 -10.43
CA ALA A 5 -27.13 -11.84 -9.66
C ALA A 5 -25.77 -12.01 -8.97
N GLN A 6 -25.46 -13.21 -8.45
CA GLN A 6 -24.14 -13.52 -7.88
C GLN A 6 -22.99 -13.43 -8.91
N VAL A 7 -23.26 -13.82 -10.16
CA VAL A 7 -22.28 -13.72 -11.26
C VAL A 7 -22.04 -12.26 -11.67
N SER A 8 -23.10 -11.45 -11.72
CA SER A 8 -23.00 -10.03 -12.08
C SER A 8 -22.19 -9.22 -11.06
N THR A 9 -22.37 -9.47 -9.76
CA THR A 9 -21.63 -8.79 -8.69
C THR A 9 -20.14 -9.16 -8.71
N ASN A 10 -19.81 -10.44 -8.94
CA ASN A 10 -18.41 -10.89 -9.03
C ASN A 10 -17.69 -10.29 -10.24
N ILE A 11 -18.36 -10.16 -11.39
CA ILE A 11 -17.79 -9.54 -12.59
C ILE A 11 -17.59 -8.03 -12.38
N ARG A 12 -18.56 -7.34 -11.80
CA ARG A 12 -18.47 -5.90 -11.50
C ARG A 12 -17.33 -5.58 -10.52
N MET A 13 -17.11 -6.43 -9.51
CA MET A 13 -16.07 -6.23 -8.51
C MET A 13 -14.65 -6.55 -9.05
N LYS A 14 -14.52 -7.56 -9.93
CA LYS A 14 -13.26 -7.85 -10.63
C LYS A 14 -12.86 -6.72 -11.58
N ILE A 15 -13.83 -6.15 -12.30
CA ILE A 15 -13.62 -4.97 -13.14
C ILE A 15 -13.19 -3.77 -12.28
N ALA A 16 -13.81 -3.56 -11.11
CA ALA A 16 -13.41 -2.48 -10.20
C ALA A 16 -11.97 -2.63 -9.69
N LEU A 17 -11.52 -3.87 -9.40
CA LEU A 17 -10.14 -4.12 -8.99
C LEU A 17 -9.15 -3.82 -10.12
N VAL A 18 -9.45 -4.29 -11.35
CA VAL A 18 -8.63 -4.00 -12.55
C VAL A 18 -8.62 -2.50 -12.86
N LEU A 19 -9.74 -1.82 -12.71
CA LEU A 19 -9.83 -0.36 -12.88
C LEU A 19 -9.06 0.40 -11.80
N LEU A 20 -9.03 -0.08 -10.55
CA LEU A 20 -8.20 0.51 -9.49
C LEU A 20 -6.70 0.38 -9.82
N LEU A 21 -6.29 -0.79 -10.31
CA LEU A 21 -4.93 -1.05 -10.79
C LEU A 21 -4.57 -0.18 -12.01
N ALA A 22 -5.52 0.02 -12.94
CA ALA A 22 -5.33 0.89 -14.11
C ALA A 22 -5.34 2.39 -13.76
N ALA A 23 -6.17 2.82 -12.80
CA ALA A 23 -6.26 4.22 -12.37
C ALA A 23 -4.99 4.69 -11.64
N ALA A 24 -4.22 3.78 -11.03
CA ALA A 24 -2.90 4.08 -10.50
C ALA A 24 -1.91 4.55 -11.60
N VAL A 25 -2.13 4.16 -12.86
CA VAL A 25 -1.33 4.60 -14.02
C VAL A 25 -1.78 5.99 -14.51
N SER A 26 -3.06 6.35 -14.38
CA SER A 26 -3.60 7.62 -14.90
C SER A 26 -3.53 8.80 -13.94
N ALA A 27 -3.10 8.61 -12.69
CA ALA A 27 -3.06 9.67 -11.66
C ALA A 27 -1.69 10.38 -11.56
N ALA A 28 -0.95 10.49 -12.66
CA ALA A 28 0.25 11.32 -12.74
C ALA A 28 -0.13 12.76 -13.15
N PRO A 29 0.29 13.80 -12.40
CA PRO A 29 0.00 15.18 -12.76
C PRO A 29 0.72 15.58 -14.05
N ASN A 30 0.07 16.43 -14.83
CA ASN A 30 0.56 16.98 -16.09
C ASN A 30 1.75 17.94 -15.84
N THR A 31 2.94 17.40 -15.60
CA THR A 31 4.18 18.17 -15.65
C THR A 31 5.10 17.54 -16.69
N PRO A 32 5.75 18.35 -17.56
CA PRO A 32 6.65 17.87 -18.59
C PRO A 32 7.96 17.46 -17.91
N GLN A 33 7.96 16.26 -17.34
CA GLN A 33 9.14 15.59 -16.84
C GLN A 33 9.21 14.31 -17.65
N THR A 34 10.15 14.28 -18.58
CA THR A 34 10.61 13.12 -19.36
C THR A 34 10.79 11.92 -18.43
N HIS A 35 9.72 11.18 -18.21
CA HIS A 35 9.79 9.83 -17.69
C HIS A 35 9.77 8.96 -18.93
N GLU A 36 10.71 8.02 -19.01
CA GLU A 36 10.52 6.81 -19.79
C GLU A 36 9.19 6.23 -19.34
N VAL A 37 8.12 6.61 -20.05
CA VAL A 37 6.87 5.88 -20.01
C VAL A 37 7.30 4.48 -20.39
N LEU A 38 7.16 3.54 -19.45
CA LEU A 38 7.04 2.15 -19.82
C LEU A 38 5.86 2.11 -20.80
N GLU A 39 6.15 2.28 -22.10
CA GLU A 39 5.28 1.94 -23.21
C GLU A 39 5.13 0.42 -23.12
N LEU A 40 4.32 -0.03 -22.17
CA LEU A 40 3.81 -1.36 -22.17
C LEU A 40 2.91 -1.41 -23.39
N ASP A 41 3.39 -2.06 -24.43
CA ASP A 41 2.60 -2.45 -25.58
C ASP A 41 1.52 -3.42 -25.10
N TYR A 42 0.44 -2.89 -24.52
CA TYR A 42 -0.71 -3.65 -24.01
C TYR A 42 -1.32 -4.52 -25.11
N GLU A 43 -1.19 -4.13 -26.38
CA GLU A 43 -1.66 -4.87 -27.54
C GLU A 43 -0.84 -6.15 -27.79
N SER A 44 0.46 -6.15 -27.46
CA SER A 44 1.28 -7.37 -27.54
C SER A 44 0.95 -8.41 -26.47
N PHE A 45 0.51 -7.98 -25.29
CA PHE A 45 0.09 -8.85 -24.17
C PHE A 45 -1.37 -9.30 -24.27
N ALA A 46 -2.16 -8.70 -25.16
CA ALA A 46 -3.51 -9.15 -25.51
C ALA A 46 -3.52 -10.49 -26.27
N ARG A 47 -2.34 -11.05 -26.60
CA ARG A 47 -2.21 -12.46 -27.01
C ARG A 47 -2.49 -13.33 -25.81
N ASP A 48 -3.67 -13.96 -25.83
CA ASP A 48 -4.35 -14.72 -24.76
C ASP A 48 -3.63 -16.00 -24.30
N THR A 49 -2.32 -15.92 -24.04
CA THR A 49 -1.57 -17.00 -23.41
C THR A 49 -1.54 -16.78 -21.88
N PRO A 50 -1.65 -17.85 -21.08
CA PRO A 50 -1.52 -17.76 -19.62
C PRO A 50 -0.25 -17.05 -19.16
N GLU A 51 0.86 -17.22 -19.88
CA GLU A 51 2.16 -16.64 -19.58
C GLU A 51 2.16 -15.11 -19.70
N SER A 52 1.56 -14.57 -20.77
CA SER A 52 1.46 -13.12 -21.00
C SER A 52 0.61 -12.44 -19.93
N ARG A 53 -0.49 -13.09 -19.51
CA ARG A 53 -1.35 -12.57 -18.42
C ARG A 53 -0.62 -12.56 -17.09
N ASN A 54 0.11 -13.62 -16.75
CA ASN A 54 0.88 -13.69 -15.52
C ASN A 54 1.97 -12.61 -15.46
N PHE A 55 2.63 -12.35 -16.60
CA PHE A 55 3.60 -11.26 -16.70
C PHE A 55 2.95 -9.89 -16.43
N LEU A 56 1.83 -9.58 -17.11
CA LEU A 56 1.13 -8.31 -16.93
C LEU A 56 0.67 -8.12 -15.49
N ILE A 57 0.14 -9.16 -14.85
CA ILE A 57 -0.26 -9.13 -13.44
C ILE A 57 0.93 -8.77 -12.55
N ASN A 58 2.09 -9.40 -12.75
CA ASN A 58 3.28 -9.13 -11.94
C ASN A 58 3.78 -7.68 -12.12
N VAL A 59 3.72 -7.16 -13.36
CA VAL A 59 4.08 -5.76 -13.64
C VAL A 59 3.15 -4.79 -12.91
N LEU A 60 1.83 -5.02 -12.99
CA LEU A 60 0.84 -4.18 -12.32
C LEU A 60 0.98 -4.21 -10.80
N ILE A 61 1.29 -5.38 -10.22
CA ILE A 61 1.56 -5.52 -8.78
C ILE A 61 2.80 -4.71 -8.38
N ASN A 62 3.87 -4.75 -9.17
CA ASN A 62 5.07 -3.97 -8.90
C ASN A 62 4.80 -2.46 -8.99
N GLN A 63 4.02 -2.02 -9.97
CA GLN A 63 3.57 -0.63 -10.07
C GLN A 63 2.74 -0.21 -8.86
N LEU A 64 1.84 -1.07 -8.38
CA LEU A 64 1.06 -0.82 -7.15
C LEU A 64 1.98 -0.62 -5.95
N PHE A 65 3.00 -1.47 -5.75
CA PHE A 65 3.94 -1.29 -4.64
C PHE A 65 4.74 0.02 -4.75
N ASN A 66 5.14 0.42 -5.96
CA ASN A 66 5.82 1.69 -6.17
C ASN A 66 4.91 2.88 -5.88
N PHE A 67 3.64 2.80 -6.28
CA PHE A 67 2.64 3.79 -5.93
C PHE A 67 2.45 3.88 -4.40
N ILE A 68 2.33 2.75 -3.71
CA ILE A 68 2.20 2.70 -2.24
C ILE A 68 3.42 3.34 -1.56
N ARG A 69 4.64 3.04 -2.02
CA ARG A 69 5.87 3.68 -1.50
C ARG A 69 5.82 5.19 -1.66
N ASN A 70 5.39 5.67 -2.83
CA ASN A 70 5.25 7.10 -3.09
C ASN A 70 4.22 7.74 -2.14
N VAL A 71 3.07 7.12 -1.94
CA VAL A 71 2.04 7.62 -1.00
C VAL A 71 2.54 7.60 0.44
N ILE A 72 3.30 6.59 0.86
CA ILE A 72 3.88 6.56 2.21
C ILE A 72 4.88 7.70 2.40
N ALA A 73 5.77 7.94 1.45
CA ALA A 73 6.80 8.97 1.56
C ALA A 73 6.25 10.40 1.43
N ASN A 74 5.32 10.62 0.50
CA ASN A 74 4.89 11.96 0.10
C ASN A 74 3.44 12.28 0.48
N GLY A 75 2.68 11.30 0.96
CA GLY A 75 1.24 11.41 1.11
C GLY A 75 0.53 11.39 -0.25
N SER A 76 -0.78 11.62 -0.22
CA SER A 76 -1.59 11.89 -1.40
C SER A 76 -2.57 13.03 -1.10
N PRO A 77 -2.36 14.22 -1.67
CA PRO A 77 -3.30 15.34 -1.55
C PRO A 77 -4.69 15.01 -2.10
N ILE A 78 -4.75 14.19 -3.16
CA ILE A 78 -5.99 13.79 -3.83
C ILE A 78 -6.87 12.95 -2.88
N PHE A 79 -6.26 12.09 -2.09
CA PHE A 79 -6.96 11.23 -1.12
C PHE A 79 -6.97 11.79 0.30
N GLY A 80 -6.43 13.00 0.52
CA GLY A 80 -6.29 13.60 1.85
C GLY A 80 -5.36 12.81 2.79
N ILE A 81 -4.46 12.01 2.22
CA ILE A 81 -3.52 11.18 2.98
C ILE A 81 -2.25 12.01 3.23
N PRO A 82 -1.87 12.31 4.48
CA PRO A 82 -0.60 12.96 4.76
C PRO A 82 0.57 11.98 4.55
N PRO A 83 1.81 12.46 4.45
CA PRO A 83 2.99 11.60 4.53
C PRO A 83 2.93 10.67 5.75
N LEU A 84 3.23 9.39 5.54
CA LEU A 84 3.23 8.33 6.56
C LEU A 84 4.64 7.91 6.96
N ASP A 85 5.67 8.53 6.41
CA ASP A 85 7.07 8.35 6.82
C ASP A 85 7.78 9.72 6.86
N PRO A 86 7.92 10.36 8.04
CA PRO A 86 7.55 9.84 9.36
C PRO A 86 6.04 9.88 9.63
N LEU A 87 5.49 8.78 10.15
CA LEU A 87 4.15 8.71 10.72
C LEU A 87 4.14 9.44 12.06
N LYS A 88 3.56 10.63 12.08
CA LYS A 88 3.40 11.42 13.30
C LYS A 88 2.20 10.90 14.10
N LEU A 89 2.51 10.33 15.25
CA LEU A 89 1.55 9.93 16.28
C LEU A 89 1.48 11.08 17.29
N GLY A 90 0.27 11.50 17.66
CA GLY A 90 0.08 12.61 18.61
C GLY A 90 0.50 12.23 20.03
N GLN A 91 -0.47 12.24 20.94
CA GLN A 91 -0.25 11.76 22.30
C GLN A 91 -0.58 10.28 22.40
N ILE A 92 0.37 9.48 22.91
CA ILE A 92 0.14 8.07 23.22
C ILE A 92 0.18 7.92 24.74
N HIS A 93 -0.89 7.36 25.31
CA HIS A 93 -0.93 7.00 26.72
C HIS A 93 -0.90 5.48 26.82
N LEU A 94 0.22 4.94 27.30
CA LEU A 94 0.41 3.51 27.47
C LEU A 94 0.36 3.18 28.98
N VAL A 95 -0.63 2.39 29.36
CA VAL A 95 -0.76 1.86 30.72
C VAL A 95 -0.48 0.36 30.65
N VAL A 96 0.66 -0.07 31.18
CA VAL A 96 1.02 -1.49 31.27
C VAL A 96 0.96 -1.91 32.73
N PRO A 97 -0.09 -2.63 33.15
CA PRO A 97 -0.16 -3.20 34.48
C PRO A 97 0.78 -4.40 34.56
N ALA A 98 2.03 -4.18 34.99
CA ALA A 98 3.02 -5.24 35.15
C ALA A 98 3.15 -5.64 36.62
N GLY A 99 2.05 -6.13 37.21
CA GLY A 99 1.99 -6.79 38.53
C GLY A 99 2.58 -5.98 39.70
N LEU A 100 3.90 -6.07 39.88
CA LEU A 100 4.68 -5.34 40.90
C LEU A 100 4.92 -3.87 40.54
N ILE A 101 4.90 -3.49 39.26
CA ILE A 101 5.10 -2.11 38.79
C ILE A 101 3.99 -1.77 37.78
N ASN A 102 3.25 -0.70 38.05
CA ASN A 102 2.35 -0.12 37.06
C ASN A 102 3.12 0.91 36.24
N LEU A 103 3.31 0.63 34.96
CA LEU A 103 3.97 1.54 34.04
C LEU A 103 2.92 2.45 33.41
N ASP A 104 2.96 3.74 33.74
CA ASP A 104 2.17 4.79 33.10
C ASP A 104 3.13 5.67 32.28
N LEU A 105 3.07 5.52 30.96
CA LEU A 105 3.88 6.30 30.02
C LEU A 105 2.98 7.22 29.21
N LYS A 106 3.26 8.51 29.31
CA LYS A 106 2.69 9.55 28.45
C LYS A 106 3.75 9.96 27.45
N LEU A 107 3.59 9.57 26.20
CA LEU A 107 4.46 9.95 25.11
C LEU A 107 3.78 11.06 24.32
N GLN A 108 4.53 12.11 24.00
CA GLN A 108 4.10 13.21 23.14
C GLN A 108 4.99 13.27 21.91
N ASP A 109 4.46 13.84 20.83
CA ASP A 109 5.19 14.03 19.57
C ASP A 109 5.88 12.75 19.09
N ALA A 110 5.18 11.61 19.22
CA ALA A 110 5.70 10.34 18.79
C ALA A 110 5.77 10.31 17.26
N ALA A 111 6.85 9.80 16.70
CA ALA A 111 7.01 9.66 15.26
C ALA A 111 7.66 8.32 14.95
N VAL A 112 7.13 7.65 13.93
CA VAL A 112 7.68 6.40 13.41
C VAL A 112 8.18 6.65 12.00
N SER A 113 9.44 6.33 11.72
CA SER A 113 10.03 6.42 10.39
C SER A 113 10.67 5.13 9.92
N GLY A 114 10.84 4.99 8.61
CA GLY A 114 11.41 3.82 7.95
C GLY A 114 10.38 2.84 7.38
N ILE A 115 9.08 3.06 7.61
CA ILE A 115 7.99 2.21 7.09
C ILE A 115 7.98 2.21 5.55
N GLY A 116 8.33 3.33 4.91
CA GLY A 116 8.40 3.44 3.45
C GLY A 116 9.51 2.59 2.81
N GLY A 117 10.51 2.19 3.60
CA GLY A 117 11.64 1.35 3.17
C GLY A 117 11.32 -0.15 3.08
N PHE A 118 10.04 -0.53 3.05
CA PHE A 118 9.62 -1.92 3.06
C PHE A 118 10.07 -2.71 1.82
N LEU A 119 10.45 -3.96 2.05
CA LEU A 119 10.86 -4.91 1.03
C LEU A 119 9.75 -5.94 0.82
N VAL A 120 9.38 -6.18 -0.44
CA VAL A 120 8.40 -7.20 -0.80
C VAL A 120 9.17 -8.48 -1.13
N HIS A 121 8.98 -9.53 -0.34
CA HIS A 121 9.62 -10.83 -0.57
C HIS A 121 8.79 -11.70 -1.51
N ARG A 122 7.47 -11.68 -1.32
CA ARG A 122 6.53 -12.46 -2.11
C ARG A 122 5.21 -11.72 -2.24
N SER A 123 4.60 -11.84 -3.40
CA SER A 123 3.22 -11.44 -3.63
C SER A 123 2.52 -12.52 -4.44
N ASN A 124 1.30 -12.87 -4.07
CA ASN A 124 0.50 -13.87 -4.75
C ASN A 124 -0.96 -13.41 -4.82
N LEU A 125 -1.46 -13.24 -6.05
CA LEU A 125 -2.85 -12.87 -6.30
C LEU A 125 -3.63 -14.09 -6.76
N ASP A 126 -4.46 -14.65 -5.89
CA ASP A 126 -5.40 -15.71 -6.24
C ASP A 126 -6.73 -15.08 -6.70
N LEU A 127 -6.90 -14.93 -8.02
CA LEU A 127 -8.13 -14.38 -8.62
C LEU A 127 -9.36 -15.29 -8.46
N SER A 128 -9.16 -16.56 -8.13
CA SER A 128 -10.27 -17.49 -7.86
C SER A 128 -10.85 -17.27 -6.47
N LYS A 129 -9.99 -16.97 -5.49
CA LYS A 129 -10.36 -16.69 -4.09
C LYS A 129 -10.46 -15.21 -3.76
N LEU A 130 -10.06 -14.32 -4.68
CA LEU A 130 -9.93 -12.88 -4.45
C LEU A 130 -9.04 -12.56 -3.23
N SER A 131 -8.01 -13.38 -3.02
CA SER A 131 -7.01 -13.14 -1.97
C SER A 131 -5.75 -12.57 -2.57
N PHE A 132 -5.18 -11.57 -1.91
CA PHE A 132 -3.86 -11.08 -2.22
C PHE A 132 -2.95 -11.28 -1.02
N ASP A 133 -2.09 -12.30 -1.11
CA ASP A 133 -1.15 -12.65 -0.06
C ASP A 133 0.16 -11.93 -0.32
N ILE A 134 0.64 -11.18 0.67
CA ILE A 134 1.84 -10.38 0.56
C ILE A 134 2.75 -10.65 1.75
N GLU A 135 4.02 -10.92 1.46
CA GLU A 135 5.07 -11.04 2.47
C GLU A 135 5.99 -9.82 2.36
N ILE A 136 5.99 -8.99 3.41
CA ILE A 136 6.74 -7.74 3.50
C ILE A 136 7.61 -7.75 4.75
N SER A 137 8.83 -7.23 4.63
CA SER A 137 9.68 -6.86 5.76
C SER A 137 10.00 -5.38 5.77
N VAL A 138 10.27 -4.84 6.95
CA VAL A 138 10.77 -3.48 7.15
C VAL A 138 12.14 -3.60 7.80
N PRO A 139 13.24 -3.28 7.09
CA PRO A 139 14.59 -3.58 7.56
C PRO A 139 15.03 -2.67 8.72
N TYR A 140 14.50 -1.45 8.77
CA TYR A 140 14.82 -0.48 9.80
C TYR A 140 13.57 0.33 10.17
N LEU A 141 13.29 0.41 11.47
CA LEU A 141 12.19 1.19 12.01
C LEU A 141 12.76 2.08 13.13
N ASN A 142 12.55 3.38 13.02
CA ASN A 142 12.97 4.33 14.04
C ASN A 142 11.73 4.93 14.72
N VAL A 143 11.71 4.90 16.05
CA VAL A 143 10.62 5.47 16.85
C VAL A 143 11.22 6.53 17.75
N THR A 144 10.78 7.77 17.56
CA THR A 144 11.14 8.88 18.44
C THR A 144 9.91 9.33 19.19
N ALA A 145 10.05 9.65 20.48
CA ALA A 145 8.96 10.19 21.27
C ALA A 145 9.51 11.15 22.32
N GLY A 146 8.79 12.25 22.55
CA GLY A 146 9.02 13.14 23.67
C GLY A 146 8.40 12.56 24.94
N CYS A 147 9.16 12.57 26.04
CA CYS A 147 8.61 12.39 27.37
C CYS A 147 8.32 13.79 27.94
N PRO A 148 7.07 14.12 28.28
CA PRO A 148 6.75 15.40 28.91
C PRO A 148 7.49 15.52 30.23
N ARG A 149 8.24 16.62 30.40
CA ARG A 149 8.81 16.96 31.71
C ARG A 149 7.67 17.45 32.60
N ASN A 150 7.41 16.73 33.68
CA ASN A 150 6.58 17.21 34.76
C ASN A 150 7.32 18.37 35.45
N HIS A 151 6.73 19.57 35.42
CA HIS A 151 7.14 20.71 36.25
C HIS A 151 6.57 20.55 37.66
#